data_AF-A0A930N5V1-F1
#
_entry.id   AF-A0A930N5V1-F1
#
_cell.length_a   1.000
_cell.length_b   1.000
_cell.length_c   1.000
_cell.angle_alpha   90.00
_cell.angle_beta   90.00
_cell.angle_gamma   90.00
#
_symmetry.space_group_name_H-M   'P 1'
#
loop_
_entity.id
_entity.type
_entity.pdbx_description
1 polymer ?
#
loop_
_entity_poly.entity_id
_entity_poly.type
_entity_poly.pdbx_seq_one_letter_code
_entity_poly.pdbx_strand_id
1 'polypeptide(L)'
;MNKFFDSQAQRKSFRVLTASGKPYNHKIDWHIIGILDPKSETYLTKKVDTLSNGDLKISYDWVAFIVRENKSVIDVEVQKNETGQDRSVDFVAQDNHKGLASPSMTVIQRAK
;
A
#
# COMPACT_ATOMS: atom_id res chain seq x y z
N MET A 1 -2.29 -5.34 -8.05
CA MET A 1 -2.43 -4.16 -8.95
C MET A 1 -1.14 -3.35 -8.87
N ASN A 2 -0.54 -2.94 -9.99
CA ASN A 2 0.75 -2.24 -9.98
C ASN A 2 0.56 -0.72 -9.89
N LYS A 3 1.31 -0.08 -9.00
CA LYS A 3 1.32 1.38 -8.78
C LYS A 3 2.72 1.91 -9.03
N PHE A 4 2.83 2.83 -9.99
CA PHE A 4 4.12 3.33 -10.45
C PHE A 4 4.46 4.71 -9.88
N PHE A 5 5.71 4.86 -9.49
CA PHE A 5 6.32 6.08 -8.99
C PHE A 5 7.59 6.37 -9.78
N ASP A 6 7.88 7.65 -9.97
CA ASP A 6 9.17 8.07 -10.51
C ASP A 6 10.23 8.10 -9.41
N SER A 7 11.46 8.48 -9.76
CA SER A 7 12.59 8.48 -8.84
C SER A 7 12.51 9.54 -7.75
N GLN A 8 11.54 10.46 -7.78
CA GLN A 8 11.42 11.53 -6.77
C GLN A 8 10.64 11.06 -5.55
N ALA A 9 10.75 11.83 -4.47
CA ALA A 9 9.86 11.68 -3.33
C ALA A 9 8.43 12.07 -3.75
N GLN A 10 7.47 11.19 -3.50
CA GLN A 10 6.10 11.36 -3.97
C GLN A 10 5.11 10.80 -2.95
N ARG A 11 3.92 11.41 -2.90
CA ARG A 11 2.75 10.86 -2.22
C ARG A 11 1.63 10.70 -3.24
N LYS A 12 1.01 9.51 -3.30
CA LYS A 12 -0.17 9.26 -4.12
C LYS A 12 -1.23 8.54 -3.29
N SER A 13 -2.50 8.87 -3.53
CA SER A 13 -3.65 8.27 -2.85
C SER A 13 -4.36 7.29 -3.78
N PHE A 14 -4.67 6.09 -3.27
CA PHE A 14 -5.41 5.08 -4.01
C PHE A 14 -6.71 4.73 -3.27
N ARG A 15 -7.84 4.91 -3.96
CA ARG A 15 -9.15 4.49 -3.45
C ARG A 15 -9.30 2.98 -3.60
N VAL A 16 -9.84 2.34 -2.56
CA VAL A 16 -10.32 0.96 -2.65
C VAL A 16 -11.56 0.94 -3.54
N LEU A 17 -11.62 -0.04 -4.43
CA LEU A 17 -12.67 -0.17 -5.43
C LEU A 17 -13.49 -1.44 -5.20
N THR A 18 -14.75 -1.41 -5.63
CA THR A 18 -15.55 -2.63 -5.81
C THR A 18 -14.95 -3.51 -6.90
N ALA A 19 -15.39 -4.78 -6.98
CA ALA A 19 -15.03 -5.65 -8.11
C ALA A 19 -15.42 -5.06 -9.49
N SER A 20 -16.41 -4.16 -9.53
CA SER A 20 -16.84 -3.42 -10.73
C SER A 20 -16.06 -2.12 -10.97
N GLY A 21 -15.00 -1.84 -10.20
CA GLY A 21 -14.13 -0.68 -10.39
C GLY A 21 -14.68 0.65 -9.85
N LYS A 22 -15.81 0.63 -9.13
CA LYS A 22 -16.39 1.84 -8.53
C LYS A 22 -15.73 2.13 -7.18
N PRO A 23 -15.55 3.40 -6.78
CA PRO A 23 -15.10 3.73 -5.44
C PRO A 23 -15.99 3.11 -4.37
N TYR A 24 -15.39 2.44 -3.39
CA TYR A 24 -16.11 1.97 -2.21
C TYR A 24 -16.00 3.02 -1.09
N ASN A 25 -17.14 3.61 -0.72
CA ASN A 25 -17.18 4.77 0.20
C ASN A 25 -17.63 4.41 1.63
N HIS A 26 -17.83 3.13 1.94
CA HIS A 26 -18.22 2.67 3.28
C HIS A 26 -17.01 2.18 4.05
N LYS A 27 -17.15 2.05 5.38
CA LYS A 27 -16.11 1.44 6.22
C LYS A 27 -15.89 0.00 5.76
N ILE A 28 -14.64 -0.37 5.52
CA ILE A 28 -14.26 -1.71 5.10
C ILE A 28 -13.58 -2.44 6.25
N ASP A 29 -13.88 -3.72 6.40
CA ASP A 29 -13.23 -4.58 7.39
C ASP A 29 -12.26 -5.57 6.74
N TRP A 30 -11.14 -5.04 6.24
CA TRP A 30 -9.98 -5.82 5.79
C TRP A 30 -8.76 -5.54 6.67
N HIS A 31 -7.78 -6.44 6.69
CA HIS A 31 -6.63 -6.37 7.60
C HIS A 31 -5.31 -6.27 6.85
N ILE A 32 -4.40 -5.41 7.32
CA ILE A 32 -3.03 -5.32 6.79
C ILE A 32 -2.27 -6.56 7.28
N ILE A 33 -1.62 -7.26 6.37
CA ILE A 33 -0.80 -8.44 6.69
C ILE A 33 0.68 -8.06 6.79
N GLY A 34 1.16 -7.23 5.85
CA GLY A 34 2.55 -6.78 5.87
C GLY A 34 3.02 -6.17 4.56
N ILE A 35 4.31 -5.86 4.51
CA ILE A 35 5.04 -5.51 3.29
C ILE A 35 5.98 -6.67 2.95
N LEU A 36 5.94 -7.14 1.71
CA LEU A 36 6.78 -8.22 1.20
C LEU A 36 7.76 -7.71 0.15
N ASP A 37 8.89 -8.42 0.03
CA ASP A 37 9.74 -8.36 -1.14
C ASP A 37 9.10 -9.19 -2.27
N PRO A 38 8.75 -8.60 -3.43
CA PRO A 38 8.07 -9.31 -4.51
C PRO A 38 8.89 -10.45 -5.11
N LYS A 39 10.22 -10.44 -4.94
CA LYS A 39 11.10 -11.49 -5.50
C LYS A 39 11.17 -12.72 -4.62
N SER A 40 11.19 -12.53 -3.30
CA SER A 40 11.39 -13.61 -2.33
C SER A 40 10.11 -14.01 -1.61
N GLU A 41 9.04 -13.22 -1.74
CA GLU A 41 7.78 -13.35 -0.99
C GLU A 41 7.98 -13.35 0.54
N THR A 42 9.13 -12.84 1.00
CA THR A 42 9.43 -12.73 2.42
C THR A 42 8.92 -11.41 2.98
N TYR A 43 8.47 -11.43 4.24
CA TYR A 43 8.00 -10.23 4.92
C TYR A 43 9.18 -9.33 5.28
N LEU A 44 9.19 -8.14 4.69
CA LEU A 44 10.09 -7.05 5.05
C LEU A 44 9.67 -6.40 6.37
N THR A 45 8.36 -6.32 6.62
CA THR A 45 7.78 -5.95 7.91
C THR A 45 6.33 -6.42 8.03
N LYS A 46 5.90 -6.65 9.26
CA LYS A 46 4.49 -6.85 9.65
C LYS A 46 4.02 -5.84 10.69
N LYS A 47 4.90 -4.90 11.09
CA LYS A 47 4.59 -3.96 12.15
C LYS A 47 3.65 -2.89 11.62
N VAL A 48 2.43 -2.88 12.16
CA VAL A 48 1.41 -1.88 11.86
C VAL A 48 1.26 -0.98 13.08
N ASP A 49 1.48 0.31 12.90
CA ASP A 49 1.26 1.33 13.92
C ASP A 49 -0.14 1.93 13.74
N THR A 50 -0.85 2.18 14.83
CA THR A 50 -2.10 2.95 14.82
C THR A 50 -1.79 4.41 15.17
N LEU A 51 -2.16 5.32 14.28
CA LEU A 51 -1.95 6.76 14.46
C LEU A 51 -3.04 7.36 15.37
N SER A 52 -2.80 8.55 15.90
CA SER A 52 -3.74 9.22 16.84
C SER A 52 -5.11 9.52 16.23
N ASN A 53 -5.20 9.62 14.91
CA ASN A 53 -6.44 9.82 14.16
C ASN A 53 -7.14 8.51 13.75
N GLY A 54 -6.65 7.36 14.21
CA GLY A 54 -7.19 6.04 13.85
C GLY A 54 -6.69 5.47 12.53
N ASP A 55 -5.90 6.22 11.74
CA ASP A 55 -5.27 5.70 10.53
C ASP A 55 -4.23 4.63 10.89
N LEU A 56 -4.06 3.63 10.03
CA LEU A 56 -3.06 2.58 10.19
C LEU A 56 -1.86 2.91 9.31
N LYS A 57 -0.65 2.81 9.87
CA LYS A 57 0.60 3.02 9.13
C LYS A 57 1.44 1.75 9.16
N ILE A 58 1.95 1.36 8.00
CA ILE A 58 3.01 0.37 7.87
C ILE A 58 4.10 0.94 6.97
N SER A 59 5.36 0.78 7.36
CA SER A 59 6.48 1.37 6.64
C SER A 59 7.67 0.43 6.60
N TYR A 60 8.39 0.49 5.49
CA TYR A 60 9.64 -0.20 5.30
C TYR A 60 10.60 0.69 4.51
N ASP A 61 11.77 0.96 5.08
CA ASP A 61 12.86 1.68 4.43
C ASP A 61 12.40 2.97 3.71
N TRP A 62 12.19 2.89 2.39
CA TRP A 62 11.85 3.99 1.51
C TRP A 62 10.35 4.21 1.28
N VAL A 63 9.47 3.37 1.79
CA VAL A 63 8.02 3.41 1.51
C VAL A 63 7.18 3.32 2.78
N ALA A 64 6.09 4.10 2.81
CA ALA A 64 5.06 4.01 3.83
C ALA A 64 3.66 3.93 3.19
N PHE A 65 2.83 3.07 3.76
CA PHE A 65 1.41 2.96 3.45
C PHE A 65 0.63 3.47 4.65
N ILE A 66 -0.23 4.45 4.41
CA ILE A 66 -1.14 5.02 5.41
C ILE A 66 -2.56 4.70 4.96
N VAL A 67 -3.18 3.77 5.66
CA VAL A 67 -4.55 3.32 5.41
C VAL A 67 -5.46 4.15 6.30
N ARG A 68 -6.42 4.85 5.70
CA ARG A 68 -7.39 5.66 6.47
C ARG A 68 -8.17 4.79 7.43
N GLU A 69 -8.63 5.34 8.56
CA GLU A 69 -9.40 4.59 9.59
C GLU A 69 -10.58 3.80 8.99
N ASN A 70 -11.29 4.38 8.03
CA ASN A 70 -12.40 3.72 7.33
C ASN A 70 -11.97 2.69 6.26
N LYS A 71 -10.67 2.54 6.04
CA LYS A 71 -10.00 1.65 5.08
C LYS A 71 -10.43 1.82 3.61
N SER A 72 -10.94 2.99 3.24
CA SER A 72 -11.39 3.31 1.87
C SER A 72 -10.30 3.93 0.98
N VAL A 73 -9.23 4.45 1.59
CA VAL A 73 -8.10 5.07 0.89
C VAL A 73 -6.80 4.58 1.50
N ILE A 74 -5.84 4.32 0.61
CA ILE A 74 -4.46 3.99 0.94
C ILE A 74 -3.58 5.10 0.36
N ASP A 75 -2.99 5.91 1.22
CA ASP A 75 -1.94 6.84 0.84
C ASP A 75 -0.60 6.10 0.81
N VAL A 76 0.14 6.27 -0.27
CA VAL A 76 1.47 5.68 -0.45
C VAL A 76 2.47 6.82 -0.57
N GLU A 77 3.39 6.86 0.38
CA GLU A 77 4.51 7.80 0.43
C GLU A 77 5.79 7.04 0.07
N VAL A 78 6.51 7.53 -0.94
CA VAL A 78 7.80 6.99 -1.34
C VAL A 78 8.87 8.06 -1.18
N GLN A 79 10.03 7.67 -0.67
CA GLN A 79 11.22 8.51 -0.65
C GLN A 79 11.88 8.53 -2.03
N LYS A 80 12.79 9.48 -2.25
CA LYS A 80 13.58 9.56 -3.48
C LYS A 80 14.36 8.25 -3.69
N ASN A 81 14.43 7.78 -4.93
CA ASN A 81 15.21 6.61 -5.30
C ASN A 81 16.61 7.00 -5.77
N GLU A 82 17.62 6.70 -4.95
CA GLU A 82 19.02 7.02 -5.20
C GLU A 82 19.87 5.76 -5.44
N THR A 83 19.26 4.58 -5.52
CA THR A 83 19.96 3.30 -5.65
C THR A 83 20.50 3.03 -7.06
N GLY A 84 20.05 3.79 -8.06
CA GLY A 84 20.35 3.55 -9.48
C GLY A 84 19.64 2.33 -10.07
N GLN A 85 18.69 1.72 -9.33
CA GLN A 85 17.91 0.57 -9.79
C GLN A 85 16.42 0.74 -9.45
N ASP A 86 15.56 0.16 -10.28
CA ASP A 86 14.15 0.04 -9.97
C ASP A 86 13.97 -0.78 -8.68
N ARG A 87 13.04 -0.35 -7.82
CA ARG A 87 12.73 -1.01 -6.56
C ARG A 87 11.24 -1.20 -6.40
N SER A 88 10.85 -2.24 -5.68
CA SER A 88 9.45 -2.59 -5.51
C SER A 88 9.17 -3.28 -4.19
N VAL A 89 7.95 -3.12 -3.70
CA VAL A 89 7.40 -3.88 -2.57
C VAL A 89 5.96 -4.29 -2.87
N ASP A 90 5.53 -5.37 -2.25
CA ASP A 90 4.12 -5.76 -2.20
C ASP A 90 3.51 -5.34 -0.87
N PHE A 91 2.48 -4.50 -0.93
CA PHE A 91 1.58 -4.27 0.18
C PHE A 91 0.51 -5.35 0.17
N VAL A 92 0.47 -6.15 1.23
CA VAL A 92 -0.44 -7.28 1.35
C VAL A 92 -1.47 -7.03 2.43
N ALA A 93 -2.72 -7.18 2.04
CA ALA A 93 -3.87 -7.06 2.90
C ALA A 93 -4.86 -8.19 2.61
N GLN A 94 -5.48 -8.70 3.66
CA GLN A 94 -6.51 -9.75 3.57
C GLN A 94 -7.89 -9.11 3.71
N ASP A 95 -8.72 -9.35 2.70
CA ASP A 95 -10.14 -9.06 2.76
C ASP A 95 -10.92 -10.36 2.61
N ASN A 96 -11.82 -10.62 3.55
CA ASN A 96 -12.71 -11.78 3.52
C ASN A 96 -14.07 -11.45 2.89
N HIS A 97 -14.31 -10.20 2.48
CA HIS A 97 -15.57 -9.79 1.85
C HIS A 97 -15.65 -10.25 0.39
N LYS A 98 -16.78 -10.86 0.03
CA LYS A 98 -17.10 -11.16 -1.37
C LYS A 98 -17.51 -9.87 -2.09
N GLY A 99 -16.88 -9.57 -3.22
CA GLY A 99 -17.31 -8.49 -4.13
C GLY A 99 -16.47 -7.20 -4.09
N LEU A 100 -15.38 -7.16 -3.32
CA LEU A 100 -14.40 -6.08 -3.36
C LEU A 100 -13.17 -6.47 -4.19
N ALA A 101 -12.55 -5.48 -4.83
CA ALA A 101 -11.23 -5.68 -5.41
C ALA A 101 -10.22 -5.79 -4.26
N SER A 102 -9.24 -6.69 -4.39
CA SER A 102 -8.22 -6.87 -3.36
C SER A 102 -7.53 -5.53 -3.05
N PRO A 103 -7.38 -5.14 -1.77
CA PRO A 103 -6.66 -3.93 -1.37
C PRO A 103 -5.14 -4.07 -1.57
N SER A 104 -4.63 -5.27 -1.85
CA SER A 104 -3.22 -5.54 -2.08
C SER A 104 -2.71 -4.89 -3.37
N MET A 105 -1.50 -4.34 -3.31
CA MET A 105 -0.89 -3.67 -4.46
C MET A 105 0.63 -3.83 -4.47
N THR A 106 1.19 -3.86 -5.67
CA THR A 106 2.63 -3.80 -5.90
C THR A 106 3.00 -2.35 -6.17
N VAL A 107 3.88 -1.78 -5.34
CA VAL A 107 4.43 -0.45 -5.56
C VAL A 107 5.78 -0.61 -6.25
N ILE A 108 5.93 0.04 -7.40
CA ILE A 108 7.15 0.01 -8.21
C ILE A 108 7.64 1.45 -8.36
N GLN A 109 8.88 1.70 -7.95
CA GLN A 109 9.53 3.00 -8.10
C GLN A 109 10.72 2.87 -9.04
N ARG A 110 10.76 3.71 -10.07
CA ARG A 110 11.82 3.70 -11.08
C ARG A 110 13.13 4.27 -10.54
N ALA A 111 14.24 3.84 -11.13
CA ALA A 111 15.54 4.50 -10.99
C ALA A 111 15.51 5.92 -11.55
N LYS A 112 16.51 6.73 -11.16
CA LYS A 112 16.71 8.08 -11.66
C LYS A 112 17.25 8.08 -13.09
#